data_AF-A0AA46UQN2-F1
#
_entry.id   AF-A0AA46UQN2-F1
#
_cell.length_a   1.000
_cell.length_b   1.000
_cell.length_c   1.000
_cell.angle_alpha   90.00
_cell.angle_beta   90.00
_cell.angle_gamma   90.00
#
_symmetry.space_group_name_H-M   'P 1'
#
loop_
_entity.id
_entity.type
_entity.pdbx_description
1 polymer ?
#
loop_
_entity_poly.entity_id
_entity_poly.type
_entity_poly.pdbx_seq_one_letter_code
_entity_poly.pdbx_strand_id
1 'polypeptide(L)'
;MALIKAVTAKKGTDSKGDETIIAIVTLESGKSGRASPPPSFFNGLSEVERNDLVAKSIKTINELLNDKIMSLDSFQQEKIDNELISTDDLDKESVLAKISVLTVSLANARAAANEKNIPLYEHIASLSRSHIKIRD
;
A
#
# COMPACT_ATOMS: atom_id res chain seq x y z
N MET A 1 8.10 15.26 9.71
CA MET A 1 8.59 13.92 9.38
C MET A 1 7.70 12.94 10.11
N ALA A 2 7.26 11.87 9.45
CA ALA A 2 6.35 10.89 9.99
C ALA A 2 6.88 9.49 9.68
N LEU A 3 7.72 8.95 10.56
CA LEU A 3 8.46 7.73 10.28
C LEU A 3 7.55 6.50 10.31
N ILE A 4 7.72 5.62 9.34
CA ILE A 4 7.05 4.31 9.30
C ILE A 4 7.66 3.41 10.37
N LYS A 5 6.83 2.97 11.31
CA LYS A 5 7.19 2.03 12.36
C LYS A 5 7.05 0.59 11.89
N ALA A 6 5.96 0.27 11.18
CA ALA A 6 5.67 -1.07 10.72
C ALA A 6 4.68 -1.08 9.55
N VAL A 7 4.83 -2.06 8.67
CA VAL A 7 3.87 -2.44 7.64
C VAL A 7 3.39 -3.84 7.96
N THR A 8 2.08 -4.03 8.03
CA THR A 8 1.49 -5.35 8.25
C THR A 8 0.38 -5.60 7.25
N ALA A 9 0.24 -6.83 6.79
CA ALA A 9 -0.85 -7.31 5.98
C ALA A 9 -1.54 -8.48 6.67
N LYS A 10 -2.86 -8.52 6.50
CA LYS A 10 -3.69 -9.64 6.96
C LYS A 10 -4.80 -9.92 5.98
N LYS A 11 -5.39 -11.11 6.15
CA LYS A 11 -6.59 -11.51 5.44
C LYS A 11 -7.78 -10.63 5.84
N GLY A 12 -8.56 -10.24 4.85
CA GLY A 12 -9.85 -9.58 4.99
C GLY A 12 -10.88 -10.21 4.07
N THR A 13 -12.05 -9.60 4.01
CA THR A 13 -13.17 -10.04 3.17
C THR A 13 -13.69 -8.83 2.40
N ASP A 14 -13.96 -8.99 1.10
CA ASP A 14 -14.54 -7.94 0.27
C ASP A 14 -16.08 -7.90 0.41
N SER A 15 -16.72 -6.98 -0.32
CA SER A 15 -18.18 -6.79 -0.26
C SER A 15 -19.00 -8.01 -0.71
N LYS A 16 -18.39 -8.96 -1.44
CA LYS A 16 -19.06 -10.16 -1.96
C LYS A 16 -18.86 -11.37 -1.05
N GLY A 17 -18.09 -11.23 0.03
CA GLY A 17 -17.74 -12.34 0.92
C GLY A 17 -16.46 -13.06 0.52
N ASP A 18 -15.77 -12.60 -0.54
CA ASP A 18 -14.55 -13.25 -1.02
C ASP A 18 -13.32 -12.78 -0.22
N GLU A 19 -12.28 -13.61 -0.17
CA GLU A 19 -11.03 -13.25 0.50
C GLU A 19 -10.31 -12.09 -0.21
N THR A 20 -9.77 -11.17 0.60
CA THR A 20 -8.94 -10.06 0.13
C THR A 20 -7.82 -9.75 1.14
N ILE A 21 -6.98 -8.79 0.82
CA ILE A 21 -5.85 -8.36 1.65
C ILE A 21 -6.17 -7.01 2.27
N ILE A 22 -5.81 -6.82 3.53
CA ILE A 22 -5.81 -5.50 4.19
C ILE A 22 -4.39 -5.22 4.66
N ALA A 23 -3.72 -4.24 4.03
CA ALA A 23 -2.46 -3.69 4.51
C ALA A 23 -2.72 -2.55 5.51
N ILE A 24 -1.81 -2.42 6.47
CA ILE A 24 -1.81 -1.43 7.52
C ILE A 24 -0.39 -0.87 7.63
N VAL A 25 -0.24 0.44 7.40
CA VAL A 25 1.01 1.17 7.68
C VAL A 25 0.81 1.90 9.00
N THR A 26 1.70 1.66 9.96
CA THR A 26 1.69 2.29 11.28
C THR A 26 2.92 3.19 11.41
N LEU A 27 2.70 4.41 11.88
CA LEU A 27 3.73 5.43 12.09
C LEU A 27 4.23 5.39 13.53
N GLU A 28 5.40 5.97 13.79
CA GLU A 28 5.95 6.08 15.15
C GLU A 28 5.04 6.86 16.12
N SER A 29 4.26 7.80 15.59
CA SER A 29 3.23 8.55 16.35
C SER A 29 2.07 7.67 16.84
N GLY A 30 1.96 6.43 16.34
CA GLY A 30 0.83 5.53 16.56
C GLY A 30 -0.34 5.74 15.59
N LYS A 31 -0.31 6.79 14.75
CA LYS A 31 -1.27 6.93 13.64
C LYS A 31 -1.04 5.82 12.62
N SER A 32 -2.10 5.43 11.93
CA SER A 32 -2.03 4.36 10.93
C SER A 32 -2.99 4.60 9.77
N GLY A 33 -2.67 4.00 8.63
CA GLY A 33 -3.52 3.97 7.44
C GLY A 33 -3.76 2.53 7.00
N ARG A 34 -4.94 2.26 6.46
CA ARG A 34 -5.35 0.91 6.02
C ARG A 34 -5.89 0.95 4.61
N ALA A 35 -5.54 -0.03 3.80
CA ALA A 35 -6.05 -0.15 2.44
C ALA A 35 -6.20 -1.62 2.04
N SER A 36 -7.06 -1.85 1.05
CA SER A 36 -7.25 -3.10 0.34
C SER A 36 -7.09 -2.84 -1.16
N PRO A 37 -6.65 -3.83 -1.95
CA PRO A 37 -6.59 -3.68 -3.39
C PRO A 37 -8.00 -3.57 -4.01
N PRO A 38 -8.13 -2.99 -5.21
CA PRO A 38 -9.36 -3.06 -5.99
C PRO A 38 -9.82 -4.51 -6.23
N PRO A 39 -11.13 -4.82 -6.12
CA PRO A 39 -11.64 -6.17 -6.38
C PRO A 39 -11.33 -6.69 -7.78
N SER A 40 -11.12 -5.79 -8.76
CA SER A 40 -10.81 -6.12 -10.15
C SER A 40 -9.54 -6.95 -10.32
N PHE A 41 -8.61 -6.90 -9.36
CA PHE A 41 -7.40 -7.72 -9.38
C PHE A 41 -7.68 -9.22 -9.26
N PHE A 42 -8.88 -9.60 -8.78
CA PHE A 42 -9.27 -10.99 -8.56
C PHE A 42 -10.31 -11.49 -9.58
N ASN A 43 -10.69 -10.66 -10.56
CA ASN A 43 -11.69 -11.04 -11.56
C ASN A 43 -11.21 -12.24 -12.38
N GLY A 44 -12.05 -13.26 -12.52
CA GLY A 44 -11.77 -14.45 -13.32
C GLY A 44 -10.91 -15.51 -12.61
N LEU A 45 -10.45 -15.24 -11.38
CA LEU A 45 -9.79 -16.25 -10.56
C LEU A 45 -10.82 -17.19 -9.93
N SER A 46 -10.47 -18.47 -9.84
CA SER A 46 -11.14 -19.40 -8.93
C SER A 46 -10.91 -19.01 -7.47
N GLU A 47 -11.73 -19.55 -6.57
CA GLU A 47 -11.56 -19.34 -5.12
C GLU A 47 -10.17 -19.80 -4.64
N VAL A 48 -9.68 -20.93 -5.15
CA VAL A 48 -8.36 -21.48 -4.79
C VAL A 48 -7.23 -20.54 -5.24
N GLU A 49 -7.29 -20.05 -6.49
CA GLU A 49 -6.28 -19.11 -7.02
C GLU A 49 -6.30 -17.78 -6.27
N ARG A 50 -7.49 -17.28 -5.93
CA ARG A 50 -7.64 -16.05 -5.13
C ARG A 50 -7.02 -16.22 -3.75
N ASN A 51 -7.35 -17.30 -3.04
CA ASN A 51 -6.85 -17.54 -1.68
C ASN A 51 -5.32 -17.71 -1.68
N ASP A 52 -4.77 -18.40 -2.67
CA ASP A 52 -3.32 -18.53 -2.86
C ASP A 52 -2.65 -17.17 -3.13
N LEU A 53 -3.22 -16.37 -4.05
CA LEU A 53 -2.73 -15.03 -4.35
C LEU A 53 -2.79 -14.09 -3.14
N VAL A 54 -3.87 -14.16 -2.35
CA VAL A 54 -4.04 -13.40 -1.10
C VAL A 54 -2.98 -13.80 -0.08
N ALA A 55 -2.80 -15.10 0.17
CA ALA A 55 -1.82 -15.61 1.13
C ALA A 55 -0.39 -15.21 0.74
N LYS A 56 -0.03 -15.37 -0.53
CA LYS A 56 1.28 -14.96 -1.04
C LYS A 56 1.51 -13.47 -0.92
N SER A 57 0.52 -12.64 -1.26
CA SER A 57 0.64 -11.18 -1.14
C SER A 57 0.79 -10.73 0.31
N ILE A 58 0.08 -11.37 1.27
CA ILE A 58 0.25 -11.11 2.70
C ILE A 58 1.70 -11.39 3.12
N LYS A 59 2.24 -12.53 2.70
CA LYS A 59 3.62 -12.92 2.98
C LYS A 59 4.61 -11.90 2.40
N THR A 60 4.44 -11.54 1.13
CA THR A 60 5.26 -10.51 0.44
C THR A 60 5.24 -9.18 1.18
N ILE A 61 4.07 -8.70 1.62
CA ILE A 61 4.00 -7.43 2.35
C ILE A 61 4.73 -7.51 3.69
N ASN A 62 4.48 -8.58 4.46
CA ASN A 62 5.01 -8.72 5.82
C ASN A 62 6.52 -8.99 5.85
N GLU A 63 7.03 -9.79 4.93
CA GLU A 63 8.43 -10.24 4.95
C GLU A 63 9.35 -9.40 4.06
N LEU A 64 8.84 -8.83 2.97
CA LEU A 64 9.67 -8.15 1.98
C LEU A 64 9.44 -6.64 1.96
N LEU A 65 8.18 -6.19 1.81
CA LEU A 65 7.89 -4.76 1.68
C LEU A 65 8.04 -4.01 3.01
N ASN A 66 7.72 -4.65 4.13
CA ASN A 66 7.91 -4.06 5.46
C ASN A 66 9.34 -3.57 5.65
N ASP A 67 10.32 -4.44 5.41
CA ASP A 67 11.74 -4.15 5.67
C ASP A 67 12.29 -3.07 4.72
N LYS A 68 11.72 -2.97 3.50
CA LYS A 68 12.14 -1.98 2.51
C LYS A 68 11.74 -0.56 2.85
N ILE A 69 10.58 -0.35 3.47
CA ILE A 69 10.06 1.01 3.72
C ILE A 69 10.02 1.40 5.19
N MET A 70 10.43 0.51 6.10
CA MET A 70 10.58 0.82 7.51
C MET A 70 11.54 2.02 7.71
N SER A 71 11.22 2.88 8.68
CA SER A 71 11.97 4.09 9.01
C SER A 71 12.04 5.15 7.90
N LEU A 72 11.32 4.98 6.78
CA LEU A 72 11.15 6.05 5.80
C LEU A 72 10.09 7.07 6.27
N ASP A 73 10.21 8.31 5.80
CA ASP A 73 9.21 9.35 6.05
C ASP A 73 7.96 9.11 5.19
N SER A 74 6.84 8.81 5.83
CA SER A 74 5.52 8.58 5.22
C SER A 74 5.08 9.74 4.32
N PHE A 75 5.56 10.97 4.56
CA PHE A 75 5.26 12.12 3.70
C PHE A 75 5.96 12.10 2.34
N GLN A 76 7.01 11.27 2.17
CA GLN A 76 7.75 11.10 0.92
C GLN A 76 7.13 9.99 0.06
N GLN A 77 5.87 10.17 -0.34
CA GLN A 77 5.10 9.14 -1.08
C GLN A 77 5.84 8.62 -2.31
N GLU A 78 6.39 9.51 -3.16
CA GLU A 78 7.14 9.12 -4.36
C GLU A 78 8.36 8.27 -4.04
N LYS A 79 9.10 8.61 -2.97
CA LYS A 79 10.25 7.81 -2.53
C LYS A 79 9.79 6.42 -2.09
N ILE A 80 8.73 6.34 -1.29
CA ILE A 80 8.18 5.06 -0.82
C ILE A 80 7.74 4.21 -2.01
N ASP A 81 7.00 4.77 -2.95
CA ASP A 81 6.54 4.05 -4.14
C ASP A 81 7.73 3.55 -4.98
N ASN A 82 8.78 4.36 -5.13
CA ASN A 82 10.01 3.96 -5.82
C ASN A 82 10.74 2.80 -5.10
N GLU A 83 10.83 2.82 -3.78
CA GLU A 83 11.43 1.72 -2.99
C GLU A 83 10.60 0.43 -3.08
N LEU A 84 9.28 0.54 -3.07
CA LEU A 84 8.39 -0.61 -3.26
C LEU A 84 8.55 -1.22 -4.66
N ILE A 85 8.67 -0.38 -5.70
CA ILE A 85 8.86 -0.83 -7.09
C ILE A 85 10.29 -1.33 -7.33
N SER A 86 11.30 -0.79 -6.66
CA SER A 86 12.71 -1.17 -6.85
C SER A 86 13.07 -2.50 -6.19
N THR A 87 12.15 -3.13 -5.46
CA THR A 87 12.42 -4.39 -4.77
C THR A 87 12.78 -5.51 -5.76
N ASP A 88 14.03 -5.99 -5.72
CA ASP A 88 14.59 -6.95 -6.69
C ASP A 88 13.92 -8.33 -6.65
N ASP A 89 13.44 -8.76 -5.48
CA ASP A 89 12.80 -10.07 -5.28
C ASP A 89 11.35 -10.14 -5.78
N LEU A 90 10.86 -9.07 -6.42
CA LEU A 90 9.49 -8.94 -6.91
C LEU A 90 9.43 -8.90 -8.44
N ASP A 91 8.73 -9.86 -9.04
CA ASP A 91 8.35 -9.78 -10.45
C ASP A 91 7.28 -8.68 -10.63
N LYS A 92 7.72 -7.52 -11.10
CA LYS A 92 6.92 -6.28 -11.20
C LYS A 92 5.76 -6.39 -12.20
N GLU A 93 5.84 -7.33 -13.14
CA GLU A 93 4.75 -7.56 -14.08
C GLU A 93 3.66 -8.46 -13.50
N SER A 94 3.99 -9.24 -12.47
CA SER A 94 3.06 -10.13 -11.80
C SER A 94 1.91 -9.39 -11.11
N VAL A 95 0.75 -10.04 -11.10
CA VAL A 95 -0.44 -9.57 -10.38
C VAL A 95 -0.14 -9.45 -8.87
N LEU A 96 0.63 -10.39 -8.32
CA LEU A 96 1.04 -10.41 -6.90
C LEU A 96 1.81 -9.14 -6.51
N ALA A 97 2.80 -8.74 -7.34
CA ALA A 97 3.59 -7.55 -7.07
C ALA A 97 2.72 -6.28 -7.12
N LYS A 98 1.90 -6.16 -8.16
CA LYS A 98 1.00 -5.01 -8.35
C LYS A 98 0.03 -4.85 -7.18
N ILE A 99 -0.58 -5.95 -6.73
CA ILE A 99 -1.47 -5.94 -5.56
C ILE A 99 -0.70 -5.51 -4.31
N SER A 100 0.46 -6.11 -4.05
CA SER A 100 1.23 -5.88 -2.82
C SER A 100 1.70 -4.42 -2.73
N VAL A 101 2.32 -3.91 -3.80
CA VAL A 101 2.84 -2.53 -3.88
C VAL A 101 1.70 -1.51 -3.76
N LEU A 102 0.64 -1.66 -4.56
CA LEU A 102 -0.49 -0.72 -4.55
C LEU A 102 -1.16 -0.66 -3.18
N THR A 103 -1.36 -1.81 -2.53
CA THR A 103 -2.06 -1.86 -1.24
C THR A 103 -1.24 -1.17 -0.15
N VAL A 104 0.09 -1.35 -0.12
CA VAL A 104 0.98 -0.67 0.84
C VAL A 104 1.06 0.83 0.53
N SER A 105 1.19 1.21 -0.75
CA SER A 105 1.23 2.61 -1.19
C SER A 105 0.00 3.40 -0.73
N LEU A 106 -1.20 2.85 -0.95
CA LEU A 106 -2.46 3.46 -0.49
C LEU A 106 -2.59 3.52 1.04
N ALA A 107 -2.11 2.48 1.74
CA ALA A 107 -2.09 2.47 3.19
C ALA A 107 -1.15 3.54 3.75
N ASN A 108 0.00 3.77 3.12
CA ASN A 108 0.93 4.85 3.47
C ASN A 108 0.29 6.24 3.28
N ALA A 109 -0.33 6.50 2.12
CA ALA A 109 -1.00 7.77 1.85
C ALA A 109 -2.08 8.09 2.89
N ARG A 110 -2.82 7.07 3.35
CA ARG A 110 -3.80 7.21 4.44
C ARG A 110 -3.13 7.46 5.79
N ALA A 111 -2.02 6.81 6.09
CA ALA A 111 -1.26 7.04 7.33
C ALA A 111 -0.73 8.49 7.37
N ALA A 112 -0.15 8.96 6.28
CA ALA A 112 0.31 10.33 6.10
C ALA A 112 -0.82 11.37 6.25
N ALA A 113 -1.98 11.13 5.65
CA ALA A 113 -3.15 12.00 5.81
C ALA A 113 -3.62 12.05 7.27
N ASN A 114 -3.67 10.89 7.94
CA ASN A 114 -4.05 10.78 9.35
C ASN A 114 -3.06 11.44 10.30
N GLU A 115 -1.76 11.42 9.99
CA GLU A 115 -0.73 12.15 10.71
C GLU A 115 -0.93 13.66 10.62
N LYS A 116 -1.24 14.15 9.41
CA LYS A 116 -1.56 15.57 9.16
C LYS A 116 -2.93 15.99 9.70
N ASN A 117 -3.75 15.03 10.15
CA ASN A 117 -5.15 15.23 10.52
C ASN A 117 -5.97 15.93 9.41
N ILE A 118 -5.70 15.59 8.15
CA ILE A 118 -6.46 16.07 6.99
C ILE A 118 -7.19 14.92 6.30
N PRO A 119 -8.28 15.20 5.58
CA PRO A 119 -8.93 14.20 4.73
C PRO A 119 -7.98 13.66 3.65
N LEU A 120 -8.15 12.38 3.29
CA LEU A 120 -7.30 11.71 2.29
C LEU A 120 -7.32 12.43 0.92
N TYR A 121 -8.47 12.93 0.47
CA TYR A 121 -8.57 13.60 -0.82
C TYR A 121 -7.68 14.86 -0.88
N GLU A 122 -7.55 15.59 0.24
CA GLU A 122 -6.71 16.77 0.34
C GLU A 122 -5.24 16.39 0.34
N HIS A 123 -4.89 15.31 1.05
CA HIS A 123 -3.54 14.77 1.02
C HIS A 123 -3.13 14.35 -0.40
N ILE A 124 -3.97 13.59 -1.11
CA ILE A 124 -3.70 13.18 -2.50
C ILE A 124 -3.59 14.41 -3.42
N ALA A 125 -4.47 15.41 -3.27
CA ALA A 125 -4.38 16.64 -4.05
C ALA A 125 -3.03 17.35 -3.83
N SER A 126 -2.51 17.37 -2.59
CA SER A 126 -1.20 17.95 -2.28
C SER A 126 -0.05 17.19 -2.95
N LEU A 127 -0.15 15.86 -3.05
CA LEU A 127 0.83 15.02 -3.75
C LEU A 127 0.84 15.33 -5.24
N SER A 128 -0.33 15.48 -5.86
CA SER A 128 -0.46 15.75 -7.31
C SER A 128 -0.02 17.16 -7.71
N ARG A 129 -0.28 18.18 -6.88
CA ARG A 129 0.11 19.58 -7.19
C ARG A 129 1.61 19.78 -7.26
N SER A 130 2.41 18.93 -6.62
CA SER A 130 3.87 18.98 -6.72
C SER A 130 4.39 18.72 -8.15
N HIS A 131 3.56 18.15 -9.04
CA HIS A 131 3.91 17.79 -10.41
C HIS A 131 3.23 18.68 -11.48
N ILE A 132 2.36 19.61 -11.10
CA ILE A 132 1.79 20.59 -12.04
C ILE A 132 2.80 21.74 -12.18
N LYS A 133 3.80 21.56 -13.04
CA LYS A 133 4.40 22.72 -13.74
C LYS A 133 3.31 23.25 -14.65
N ILE A 134 2.62 24.31 -14.22
CA ILE A 134 1.88 25.15 -15.16
C ILE A 134 2.96 25.64 -16.14
N ARG A 135 2.96 25.08 -17.36
CA ARG A 135 3.77 25.63 -18.45
C ARG A 135 3.09 26.93 -18.81
N ASP A 136 3.78 28.03 -18.55
CA ASP A 136 3.47 29.34 -19.15
C ASP A 136 3.46 29.22 -20.68
#